data_AF-A0A1U7YSF7-F1
#
_entry.id   AF-A0A1U7YSF7-F1
#
_cell.length_a   1.000
_cell.length_b   1.000
_cell.length_c   1.000
_cell.angle_alpha   90.00
_cell.angle_beta   90.00
_cell.angle_gamma   90.00
#
_symmetry.space_group_name_H-M   'P 1'
#
loop_
_entity.id
_entity.type
_entity.pdbx_description
1 polymer ?
#
loop_
_entity_poly.entity_id
_entity_poly.type
_entity_poly.pdbx_seq_one_letter_code
_entity_poly.pdbx_strand_id
1 'polypeptide(L)'
;MEKKSEKKPQVLSLHGHGANAEILKKEMELGWPQAVLEKLDLVFLNGPFLLQDKVDSHGIFNPPYSEWFQNDKIIRKAYGPFDGVLGFSQGGVLTASMPRMQRGKVTLTKVPNIKFVTIISGAKFVGRELGLPKLASNAFSSPI
;
A
#
# COMPACT_ATOMS: atom_id res chain seq x y z
N MET A 1 -37.88 10.91 0.97
CA MET A 1 -36.86 9.84 1.00
C MET A 1 -35.50 10.49 0.88
N GLU A 2 -34.75 10.59 1.97
CA GLU A 2 -33.35 10.99 1.90
C GLU A 2 -32.59 9.92 1.11
N LYS A 3 -31.91 10.31 0.03
CA LYS A 3 -30.95 9.43 -0.63
C LYS A 3 -29.86 9.14 0.39
N LYS A 4 -29.85 7.91 0.94
CA LYS A 4 -28.73 7.41 1.74
C LYS A 4 -27.50 7.54 0.84
N SER A 5 -26.61 8.48 1.13
CA SER A 5 -25.38 8.62 0.35
C SER A 5 -24.63 7.30 0.48
N GLU A 6 -24.32 6.67 -0.65
CA GLU A 6 -23.51 5.46 -0.63
C GLU A 6 -22.14 5.84 -0.05
N LYS A 7 -21.78 5.20 1.06
CA LYS A 7 -20.49 5.42 1.70
C LYS A 7 -19.40 4.98 0.73
N LYS A 8 -18.48 5.90 0.40
CA LYS A 8 -17.33 5.60 -0.46
C LYS A 8 -16.46 4.50 0.19
N PRO A 9 -15.96 3.52 -0.58
CA PRO A 9 -15.00 2.55 -0.06
C PRO A 9 -13.74 3.27 0.43
N GLN A 10 -13.31 2.94 1.64
CA GLN A 10 -12.06 3.48 2.18
C GLN A 10 -10.89 2.61 1.74
N VAL A 11 -9.92 3.20 1.07
CA VAL A 11 -8.80 2.49 0.45
C VAL A 11 -7.49 2.97 1.05
N LEU A 12 -6.75 2.05 1.67
CA LEU A 12 -5.39 2.32 2.13
C LEU A 12 -4.44 2.39 0.92
N SER A 13 -3.71 3.49 0.76
CA SER A 13 -2.83 3.74 -0.40
C SER A 13 -1.35 3.77 0.00
N LEU A 14 -0.54 2.91 -0.65
CA LEU A 14 0.86 2.64 -0.30
C LEU A 14 1.81 3.05 -1.42
N HIS A 15 2.73 3.98 -1.13
CA HIS A 15 3.68 4.54 -2.12
C HIS A 15 4.81 3.56 -2.51
N GLY A 16 5.57 3.91 -3.55
CA GLY A 16 6.76 3.15 -3.97
C GLY A 16 7.97 3.30 -3.05
N HIS A 17 9.07 2.61 -3.38
CA HIS A 17 10.36 2.80 -2.72
C HIS A 17 10.83 4.25 -2.86
N GLY A 18 11.41 4.83 -1.80
CA GLY A 18 11.97 6.18 -1.89
C GLY A 18 10.94 7.29 -2.11
N ALA A 19 9.70 7.08 -1.66
CA ALA A 19 8.60 8.03 -1.84
C ALA A 19 7.89 8.33 -0.51
N ASN A 20 6.79 9.07 -0.58
CA ASN A 20 5.92 9.40 0.54
C ASN A 20 4.45 9.49 0.10
N ALA A 21 3.56 9.66 1.07
CA ALA A 21 2.11 9.75 0.89
C ALA A 21 1.70 10.87 -0.08
N GLU A 22 2.36 12.04 0.01
CA GLU A 22 2.04 13.20 -0.84
C GLU A 22 2.43 12.99 -2.29
N ILE A 23 3.55 12.32 -2.56
CA ILE A 23 3.96 11.93 -3.92
C ILE A 23 2.87 11.04 -4.53
N LEU A 24 2.51 9.94 -3.86
CA LEU A 24 1.51 9.01 -4.38
C LEU A 24 0.16 9.71 -4.59
N LYS A 25 -0.25 10.58 -3.65
CA LYS A 25 -1.47 11.36 -3.79
C LYS A 25 -1.48 12.18 -5.08
N LYS A 26 -0.41 12.93 -5.35
CA LYS A 26 -0.30 13.70 -6.60
C LYS A 26 -0.26 12.81 -7.84
N GLU A 27 0.42 11.66 -7.79
CA GLU A 27 0.43 10.70 -8.89
C GLU A 27 -1.00 10.19 -9.20
N MET A 28 -1.82 9.94 -8.18
CA MET A 28 -3.23 9.57 -8.37
C MET A 28 -4.05 10.73 -8.93
N GLU A 29 -3.90 11.94 -8.38
CA GLU A 29 -4.63 13.13 -8.83
C GLU A 29 -4.31 13.53 -10.28
N LEU A 30 -3.06 13.34 -10.72
CA LEU A 30 -2.62 13.63 -12.08
C LEU A 30 -2.94 12.50 -13.07
N GLY A 31 -2.86 11.25 -12.61
CA GLY A 31 -2.98 10.08 -13.48
C GLY A 31 -4.40 9.54 -13.64
N TRP A 32 -5.29 9.75 -12.67
CA TRP A 32 -6.62 9.13 -12.66
C TRP A 32 -7.73 10.11 -13.03
N PRO A 33 -8.79 9.66 -13.74
CA PRO A 33 -9.96 10.49 -14.00
C PRO A 33 -10.66 10.90 -12.69
N GLN A 34 -11.14 12.14 -12.64
CA GLN A 34 -11.89 12.68 -11.48
C GLN A 34 -13.08 11.79 -11.07
N ALA A 35 -13.80 11.24 -12.06
CA ALA A 35 -14.91 10.33 -11.82
C ALA A 35 -14.54 9.04 -11.04
N VAL A 36 -13.27 8.65 -11.04
CA VAL A 36 -12.75 7.53 -10.21
C VAL A 36 -12.42 8.04 -8.81
N LEU A 37 -11.69 9.15 -8.71
CA LEU A 37 -11.26 9.74 -7.43
C LEU A 37 -12.47 10.11 -6.56
N GLU A 38 -13.55 10.62 -7.16
CA GLU A 38 -14.78 10.98 -6.46
C GLU A 38 -15.52 9.76 -5.87
N LYS A 39 -15.24 8.55 -6.33
CA LYS A 39 -15.90 7.31 -5.85
C LYS A 39 -15.15 6.62 -4.71
N LEU A 40 -13.91 7.03 -4.43
CA LEU A 40 -13.04 6.38 -3.43
C LEU A 40 -12.68 7.35 -2.32
N ASP A 41 -12.53 6.84 -1.09
CA ASP A 41 -11.90 7.56 0.01
C ASP A 41 -10.47 7.04 0.17
N LEU A 42 -9.51 7.71 -0.50
CA LEU A 42 -8.11 7.29 -0.51
C LEU A 42 -7.37 7.80 0.73
N VAL A 43 -6.82 6.88 1.53
CA VAL A 43 -6.05 7.16 2.74
C VAL A 43 -4.58 6.87 2.48
N PHE A 44 -3.77 7.92 2.36
CA PHE A 44 -2.34 7.81 2.06
C PHE A 44 -1.50 7.76 3.34
N LEU A 45 -0.61 6.78 3.46
CA LEU A 45 0.30 6.63 4.60
C LEU A 45 1.76 6.64 4.14
N ASN A 46 2.65 7.06 5.04
CA ASN A 46 4.10 6.94 4.86
C ASN A 46 4.60 5.58 5.37
N GLY A 47 5.61 5.06 4.69
CA GLY A 47 6.37 3.90 5.13
C GLY A 47 7.10 4.17 6.46
N PRO A 48 7.29 3.15 7.31
CA PRO A 48 7.91 3.33 8.63
C PRO A 48 9.44 3.45 8.58
N PHE A 49 10.08 3.13 7.46
CA PHE A 49 11.53 3.18 7.33
C PHE A 49 11.94 4.42 6.55
N LEU A 50 12.63 5.37 7.19
CA LEU A 50 13.10 6.58 6.54
C LEU A 50 14.31 6.28 5.64
N LEU A 51 14.30 6.84 4.44
CA LEU A 51 15.47 6.98 3.58
C LEU A 51 16.01 8.40 3.82
N GLN A 52 17.17 8.49 4.48
CA GLN A 52 17.88 9.75 4.69
C GLN A 52 18.72 10.14 3.47
N ASP A 53 19.12 9.17 2.64
CA ASP A 53 19.98 9.42 1.50
C ASP A 53 19.19 9.84 0.27
N LYS A 54 19.75 10.78 -0.48
CA LYS A 54 19.17 11.41 -1.66
C LYS A 54 18.71 10.36 -2.67
N VAL A 55 17.39 10.16 -2.75
CA VAL A 55 16.77 9.67 -3.98
C VAL A 55 16.69 10.90 -4.88
N ASP A 56 17.19 10.78 -6.11
CA ASP A 56 17.05 11.80 -7.16
C ASP A 56 15.56 12.02 -7.46
N SER A 57 14.85 12.70 -6.56
CA SER A 57 13.67 13.45 -6.96
C SER A 57 14.21 14.55 -7.84
N HIS A 58 13.62 14.72 -9.02
CA HIS A 58 13.98 15.76 -9.99
C HIS A 58 13.72 17.21 -9.46
N GLY A 59 13.95 17.48 -8.18
CA GLY A 59 13.76 18.77 -7.50
C GLY A 59 12.33 19.10 -7.11
N ILE A 60 11.35 18.22 -7.40
CA ILE A 60 9.92 18.53 -7.26
C ILE A 60 9.35 18.11 -5.89
N PHE A 61 9.89 17.04 -5.32
CA PHE A 61 9.48 16.54 -4.01
C PHE A 61 10.66 16.61 -3.05
N ASN A 62 10.37 17.03 -1.82
CA ASN A 62 11.37 17.16 -0.77
C ASN A 62 11.27 15.98 0.19
N PRO A 63 12.39 15.56 0.82
CA PRO A 63 12.40 14.55 1.87
C PRO A 63 11.51 14.99 3.06
N PRO A 64 11.10 14.05 3.94
CA PRO A 64 11.59 12.67 4.03
C PRO A 64 10.95 11.70 3.03
N TYR A 65 11.78 10.76 2.56
CA TYR A 65 11.33 9.58 1.82
C TYR A 65 11.29 8.37 2.73
N SER A 66 10.48 7.38 2.36
CA SER A 66 10.30 6.19 3.17
C SER A 66 10.09 4.93 2.35
N GLU A 67 10.19 3.80 3.04
CA GLU A 67 9.98 2.46 2.52
C GLU A 67 9.04 1.64 3.40
N TRP A 68 8.45 0.61 2.82
CA TRP A 68 7.56 -0.32 3.51
C TRP A 68 8.27 -1.53 4.08
N PHE A 69 9.42 -1.89 3.52
CA PHE A 69 10.27 -2.97 3.98
C PHE A 69 11.73 -2.73 3.60
N GLN A 70 12.64 -3.17 4.46
CA GLN A 70 14.10 -3.15 4.27
C GLN A 70 14.65 -4.48 4.78
N ASN A 71 15.42 -5.19 3.97
CA ASN A 71 15.92 -6.53 4.29
C ASN A 71 14.77 -7.47 4.74
N ASP A 72 14.84 -8.01 5.95
CA ASP A 72 13.83 -8.90 6.55
C ASP A 72 12.73 -8.17 7.34
N LYS A 73 12.81 -6.84 7.45
CA LYS A 73 11.85 -6.00 8.19
C LYS A 73 10.74 -5.52 7.25
N ILE A 74 9.50 -5.77 7.64
CA ILE A 74 8.28 -5.35 6.93
C ILE A 74 7.32 -4.67 7.90
N ILE A 75 6.52 -3.72 7.41
CA ILE A 75 5.44 -3.13 8.21
C ILE A 75 4.48 -4.21 8.74
N ARG A 76 4.11 -4.08 10.02
CA ARG A 76 3.22 -5.04 10.72
C ARG A 76 1.87 -4.47 11.10
N LYS A 77 1.71 -3.15 11.10
CA LYS A 77 0.49 -2.50 11.59
C LYS A 77 0.08 -1.39 10.63
N ALA A 78 -1.11 -1.56 10.06
CA ALA A 78 -1.92 -0.48 9.53
C ALA A 78 -3.18 -0.38 10.39
N TYR A 79 -3.67 0.83 10.62
CA TYR A 79 -4.83 1.10 11.48
C TYR A 79 -6.00 1.57 10.63
N GLY A 80 -7.21 1.13 10.99
CA GLY A 80 -8.45 1.56 10.37
C GLY A 80 -9.16 0.42 9.63
N PRO A 81 -10.50 0.36 9.68
CA PRO A 81 -11.22 -0.51 8.77
C PRO A 81 -11.05 0.03 7.34
N PHE A 82 -10.38 -0.74 6.48
CA PHE A 82 -10.27 -0.45 5.06
C PHE A 82 -11.09 -1.45 4.25
N ASP A 83 -11.81 -0.95 3.24
CA ASP A 83 -12.51 -1.80 2.28
C ASP A 83 -11.54 -2.39 1.25
N GLY A 84 -10.45 -1.70 0.95
CA GLY A 84 -9.42 -2.19 0.04
C GLY A 84 -8.04 -1.59 0.28
N VAL A 85 -7.05 -2.08 -0.45
CA VAL A 85 -5.67 -1.59 -0.39
C VAL A 85 -5.16 -1.37 -1.81
N LEU A 86 -4.56 -0.21 -2.04
CA LEU A 86 -3.89 0.17 -3.27
C LEU A 86 -2.39 0.30 -3.01
N GLY A 87 -1.57 -0.17 -3.94
CA GLY A 87 -0.12 0.00 -3.83
C GLY A 87 0.59 0.16 -5.16
N PHE A 88 1.56 1.07 -5.18
CA PHE A 88 2.46 1.31 -6.32
C PHE A 88 3.86 0.75 -6.05
N SER A 89 4.47 0.08 -7.03
CA SER A 89 5.86 -0.42 -6.96
C SER A 89 6.11 -1.24 -5.69
N GLN A 90 6.99 -0.81 -4.78
CA GLN A 90 7.23 -1.45 -3.48
C GLN A 90 5.94 -1.58 -2.63
N GLY A 91 5.08 -0.56 -2.64
CA GLY A 91 3.75 -0.62 -2.02
C GLY A 91 2.82 -1.63 -2.70
N GLY A 92 2.98 -1.85 -4.02
CA GLY A 92 2.27 -2.87 -4.79
C GLY A 92 2.69 -4.30 -4.42
N VAL A 93 3.98 -4.51 -4.16
CA VAL A 93 4.52 -5.78 -3.61
C VAL A 93 3.86 -6.10 -2.27
N LEU A 94 3.82 -5.11 -1.37
CA LEU A 94 3.18 -5.26 -0.07
C LEU A 94 1.68 -5.53 -0.21
N THR A 95 0.98 -4.74 -1.04
CA THR A 95 -0.46 -4.87 -1.31
C THR A 95 -0.83 -6.28 -1.79
N ALA A 96 -0.04 -6.86 -2.69
CA ALA A 96 -0.24 -8.23 -3.17
C ALA A 96 -0.17 -9.29 -2.05
N SER A 97 0.61 -9.04 -1.00
CA SER A 97 0.76 -9.96 0.14
C SER A 97 -0.26 -9.75 1.27
N MET A 98 -0.90 -8.58 1.32
CA MET A 98 -1.77 -8.19 2.44
C MET A 98 -2.96 -9.13 2.69
N PRO A 99 -3.71 -9.63 1.69
CA PRO A 99 -4.82 -10.56 1.93
C PRO A 99 -4.37 -11.80 2.72
N ARG A 100 -3.23 -12.39 2.36
CA ARG A 100 -2.67 -13.52 3.10
C ARG A 100 -2.16 -13.11 4.47
N MET A 101 -1.44 -11.99 4.57
CA MET A 101 -0.91 -11.50 5.84
C MET A 101 -2.04 -11.23 6.84
N GLN A 102 -3.19 -10.71 6.39
CA GLN A 102 -4.37 -10.52 7.23
C GLN A 102 -4.95 -11.86 7.69
N ARG A 103 -5.13 -12.83 6.77
CA ARG A 103 -5.54 -14.20 7.11
C ARG A 103 -4.58 -14.88 8.10
N GLY A 104 -3.28 -14.60 7.99
CA GLY A 104 -2.22 -15.05 8.90
C GLY A 104 -2.08 -14.23 10.18
N LYS A 105 -2.97 -13.27 10.44
CA LYS A 105 -2.96 -12.39 11.62
C LYS A 105 -1.66 -11.58 11.78
N VAL A 106 -1.05 -11.16 10.68
CA VAL A 106 0.19 -10.35 10.66
C VAL A 106 -0.10 -8.86 10.62
N THR A 107 -1.05 -8.43 9.78
CA THR A 107 -1.47 -7.03 9.60
C THR A 107 -2.99 -6.96 9.58
N LEU A 108 -3.57 -5.75 9.75
CA LEU A 108 -5.02 -5.52 9.71
C LEU A 108 -5.81 -6.49 10.62
N THR A 109 -5.25 -6.83 11.78
CA THR A 109 -5.72 -7.92 12.64
C THR A 109 -6.92 -7.57 13.51
N LYS A 110 -7.20 -6.28 13.67
CA LYS A 110 -8.28 -5.74 14.51
C LYS A 110 -9.41 -5.10 13.70
N VAL A 111 -9.44 -5.36 12.40
CA VAL A 111 -10.37 -4.75 11.46
C VAL A 111 -10.97 -5.82 10.54
N PRO A 112 -12.12 -5.57 9.89
CA PRO A 112 -12.70 -6.50 8.92
C PRO A 112 -11.72 -6.86 7.79
N ASN A 113 -11.95 -8.00 7.14
CA ASN A 113 -11.16 -8.40 5.98
C ASN A 113 -11.26 -7.35 4.86
N ILE A 114 -10.13 -7.06 4.24
CA ILE A 114 -10.12 -6.26 3.01
C ILE A 114 -10.88 -7.00 1.91
N LYS A 115 -11.62 -6.26 1.10
CA LYS A 115 -12.51 -6.81 0.07
C LYS A 115 -11.85 -6.84 -1.31
N PHE A 116 -10.92 -5.93 -1.56
CA PHE A 116 -10.20 -5.84 -2.83
C PHE A 116 -8.78 -5.29 -2.66
N VAL A 117 -7.95 -5.51 -3.68
CA VAL A 117 -6.63 -4.92 -3.81
C VAL A 117 -6.44 -4.32 -5.20
N THR A 118 -5.71 -3.20 -5.29
CA THR A 118 -5.29 -2.57 -6.55
C THR A 118 -3.76 -2.55 -6.57
N ILE A 119 -3.16 -3.28 -7.51
CA ILE A 119 -1.70 -3.43 -7.60
C ILE A 119 -1.23 -2.71 -8.86
N ILE A 120 -0.41 -1.66 -8.69
CA ILE A 120 0.15 -0.86 -9.79
C ILE A 120 1.66 -1.09 -9.83
N SER A 121 2.18 -1.64 -10.93
CA SER A 121 3.61 -1.92 -11.11
C SER A 121 4.23 -2.72 -9.95
N GLY A 122 3.45 -3.57 -9.28
CA GLY A 122 3.91 -4.42 -8.19
C GLY A 122 4.58 -5.69 -8.70
N ALA A 123 5.32 -6.35 -7.83
CA ALA A 123 5.91 -7.66 -8.07
C ALA A 123 5.54 -8.63 -6.95
N LYS A 124 5.66 -9.93 -7.24
CA LYS A 124 5.61 -10.95 -6.20
C LYS A 124 6.90 -10.88 -5.39
N PHE A 125 6.85 -11.15 -4.08
CA PHE A 125 8.07 -11.50 -3.35
C PHE A 125 8.65 -12.80 -3.93
N VAL A 126 9.61 -12.71 -4.85
CA VAL A 126 10.30 -13.86 -5.45
C VAL A 126 11.79 -13.58 -5.43
N GLY A 127 12.57 -14.46 -4.81
CA GLY A 127 14.03 -14.45 -4.90
C GLY A 127 14.75 -14.33 -3.56
N ARG A 128 15.90 -14.99 -3.46
CA ARG A 128 16.87 -14.85 -2.35
C ARG A 128 17.38 -13.41 -2.18
N GLU A 129 17.20 -12.56 -3.19
CA GLU A 129 17.77 -11.20 -3.25
C GLU A 129 16.92 -10.12 -2.57
N LEU A 130 15.59 -10.29 -2.47
CA LEU A 130 14.71 -9.33 -1.78
C LEU A 130 14.34 -9.74 -0.35
N GLY A 131 15.02 -10.76 0.19
CA GLY A 131 14.83 -11.20 1.57
C GLY A 131 13.36 -11.40 1.91
N LEU A 132 12.69 -12.40 1.31
CA LEU A 132 11.30 -12.77 1.62
C LEU A 132 11.07 -12.67 3.14
N PRO A 133 10.29 -11.68 3.62
CA PRO A 133 9.96 -11.64 5.04
C PRO A 133 9.26 -12.96 5.35
N LYS A 134 9.69 -13.70 6.39
CA LYS A 134 9.05 -14.99 6.76
C LYS A 134 7.52 -14.87 6.81
N LEU A 135 7.02 -13.69 7.16
CA LEU A 135 5.62 -13.31 7.23
C LEU A 135 4.88 -13.30 5.87
N ALA A 136 5.59 -13.05 4.76
CA ALA A 136 5.05 -13.05 3.39
C ALA A 136 5.36 -14.34 2.61
N SER A 137 6.12 -15.28 3.18
CA SER A 137 6.54 -16.53 2.52
C SER A 137 5.39 -17.37 1.95
N ASN A 138 4.23 -17.35 2.61
CA ASN A 138 3.04 -18.07 2.20
C ASN A 138 1.98 -17.17 1.52
N ALA A 139 2.34 -15.93 1.14
CA ALA A 139 1.44 -14.98 0.51
C ALA A 139 0.78 -15.51 -0.77
N PHE A 140 1.51 -16.37 -1.49
CA PHE A 140 1.15 -16.84 -2.83
C PHE A 140 1.00 -18.36 -2.90
N SER A 141 0.82 -19.05 -1.77
CA SER A 141 0.82 -20.52 -1.69
C SER A 141 -0.55 -21.17 -1.93
N SER A 142 -1.60 -20.39 -2.16
CA SER A 142 -2.93 -20.89 -2.53
C SER A 142 -3.64 -19.87 -3.40
N PRO A 143 -4.51 -20.29 -4.34
CA PRO A 143 -5.42 -19.37 -5.03
C PRO A 143 -6.24 -18.58 -4.00
N ILE A 144 -6.50 -17.31 -4.33
CA ILE A 144 -7.37 -16.42 -3.55
C ILE A 144 -8.82 -16.86 -3.74
#